data_AF-A0A7Y2SLU1-F1
#
_entry.id   AF-A0A7Y2SLU1-F1
#
_cell.length_a   1.000
_cell.length_b   1.000
_cell.length_c   1.000
_cell.angle_alpha   90.00
_cell.angle_beta   90.00
_cell.angle_gamma   90.00
#
_symmetry.space_group_name_H-M   'P 1'
#
loop_
_entity.id
_entity.type
_entity.pdbx_description
1 polymer ?
#
loop_
_entity_poly.entity_id
_entity_poly.type
_entity_poly.pdbx_seq_one_letter_code
_entity_poly.pdbx_strand_id
1 'polypeptide(L)'
;MIQQNLTTITIERRNYGRRYSELPVDKIDRDGFEIDCAGAYARPAHYDLCAGDIVRWREGERAIEAVIVAVARGDDLVSVTIADAHPLPPEFFYY
;
A
#
# COMPACT_ATOMS: atom_id res chain seq x y z
N MET A 1 -14.90 17.96 -7.52
CA MET A 1 -13.65 18.07 -6.74
C MET A 1 -13.38 16.69 -6.19
N ILE A 2 -12.42 15.96 -6.77
CA ILE A 2 -12.05 14.63 -6.29
C ILE A 2 -11.13 14.89 -5.10
N GLN A 3 -11.64 14.70 -3.88
CA GLN A 3 -10.84 14.82 -2.67
C GLN A 3 -9.83 13.66 -2.71
N GLN A 4 -8.60 13.92 -3.17
CA GLN A 4 -7.52 12.97 -3.11
C GLN A 4 -7.25 12.71 -1.63
N ASN A 5 -7.80 11.62 -1.13
CA ASN A 5 -7.55 11.15 0.22
C ASN A 5 -6.14 10.57 0.19
N LEU A 6 -5.13 11.43 0.40
CA LEU A 6 -3.70 11.08 0.45
C LEU A 6 -3.50 10.06 1.56
N THR A 7 -3.75 8.80 1.21
CA THR A 7 -3.61 7.67 2.12
C THR A 7 -2.21 7.15 1.91
N THR A 8 -1.49 6.97 3.00
CA THR A 8 -0.12 6.48 2.94
C THR A 8 -0.07 5.07 3.49
N ILE A 9 0.75 4.25 2.83
CA ILE A 9 0.97 2.86 3.22
C ILE A 9 2.43 2.62 3.56
N THR A 10 2.66 1.79 4.55
CA THR A 10 3.98 1.28 4.89
C THR A 10 4.08 -0.15 4.40
N ILE A 11 5.19 -0.47 3.75
CA ILE A 11 5.40 -1.80 3.15
C ILE A 11 6.65 -2.41 3.74
N GLU A 12 6.50 -3.63 4.22
CA GLU A 12 7.54 -4.40 4.88
C GLU A 12 7.66 -5.77 4.24
N ARG A 13 8.88 -6.14 3.83
CA ARG A 13 9.15 -7.45 3.27
C ARG A 13 9.67 -8.38 4.37
N ARG A 14 8.99 -9.50 4.56
CA ARG A 14 9.43 -10.53 5.52
C ARG A 14 10.86 -10.96 5.18
N ASN A 15 11.76 -10.89 6.16
CA ASN A 15 13.21 -11.14 6.06
C ASN A 15 14.09 -10.06 5.40
N TYR A 16 13.50 -8.98 4.85
CA TYR A 16 14.26 -7.86 4.27
C TYR A 16 14.03 -6.53 4.99
N GLY A 17 12.99 -6.45 5.85
CA GLY A 17 12.65 -5.24 6.60
C GLY A 17 11.78 -4.28 5.80
N ARG A 18 11.72 -3.03 6.25
CA ARG A 18 10.87 -1.98 5.65
C ARG A 18 11.38 -1.58 4.27
N ARG A 19 10.49 -1.63 3.26
CA ARG A 19 10.78 -1.23 1.87
C ARG A 19 10.31 0.18 1.58
N TYR A 20 9.10 0.50 2.03
CA TYR A 20 8.52 1.82 1.87
C TYR A 20 7.97 2.29 3.20
N SER A 21 8.26 3.55 3.53
CA SER A 21 7.64 4.26 4.64
C SER A 21 6.75 5.33 4.04
N GLU A 22 5.47 5.30 4.37
CA GLU A 22 4.49 6.33 3.96
C GLU A 22 4.36 6.53 2.44
N LEU A 23 4.33 5.42 1.68
CA LEU A 23 4.09 5.47 0.24
C LEU A 23 2.68 6.02 -0.04
N PRO A 24 2.55 7.12 -0.78
CA PRO A 24 1.23 7.64 -1.14
C PRO A 24 0.55 6.71 -2.14
N VAL A 25 -0.73 6.44 -1.92
CA VAL A 25 -1.60 5.69 -2.82
C VAL A 25 -2.85 6.50 -3.13
N ASP A 26 -3.37 6.37 -4.34
CA ASP A 26 -4.58 7.08 -4.78
C ASP A 26 -5.84 6.46 -4.19
N LYS A 27 -5.85 5.13 -4.06
CA LYS A 27 -6.94 4.39 -3.44
C LYS A 27 -6.41 3.22 -2.63
N ILE A 28 -7.06 2.95 -1.51
CA ILE A 28 -6.85 1.74 -0.72
C ILE A 28 -8.17 1.27 -0.13
N ASP A 29 -8.37 -0.03 -0.16
CA ASP A 29 -9.46 -0.77 0.46
C ASP A 29 -8.88 -2.07 1.06
N ARG A 30 -9.73 -2.91 1.65
CA ARG A 30 -9.35 -4.20 2.24
C ARG A 30 -9.08 -5.28 1.19
N ASP A 31 -9.49 -5.07 -0.05
CA ASP A 31 -9.19 -5.96 -1.19
C ASP A 31 -7.90 -5.58 -1.93
N GLY A 32 -7.47 -4.32 -1.83
CA GLY A 32 -6.30 -3.84 -2.55
C GLY A 32 -6.07 -2.34 -2.51
N PHE A 33 -5.04 -1.90 -3.22
CA PHE A 33 -4.75 -0.48 -3.42
C PHE A 33 -4.27 -0.19 -4.83
N GLU A 34 -4.43 1.07 -5.25
CA GLU A 34 -4.07 1.54 -6.58
C GLU A 34 -3.17 2.77 -6.48
N ILE A 35 -2.15 2.84 -7.33
CA ILE A 35 -1.26 3.98 -7.50
C ILE A 35 -1.34 4.42 -8.96
N ASP A 36 -1.94 5.58 -9.17
CA ASP A 36 -1.99 6.23 -10.47
C ASP A 36 -0.66 6.95 -10.70
N CYS A 37 0.05 6.52 -11.73
CA CYS A 37 1.32 7.09 -12.15
C CYS A 37 1.12 8.07 -13.32
N ALA A 38 -0.12 8.40 -13.73
CA ALA A 38 -0.37 9.23 -14.88
C ALA A 38 0.13 10.66 -14.61
N GLY A 39 1.14 11.09 -15.36
CA GLY A 39 1.78 12.40 -15.19
C GLY A 39 2.76 12.49 -14.01
N ALA A 40 3.03 11.38 -13.30
CA ALA A 40 4.09 11.30 -12.31
C ALA A 40 5.43 10.94 -12.95
N TYR A 41 6.54 11.41 -12.35
CA TYR A 41 7.88 11.01 -12.79
C TYR A 41 8.21 9.55 -12.39
N ALA A 42 7.54 9.04 -11.34
CA ALA A 42 7.66 7.67 -10.90
C ALA A 42 6.86 6.75 -11.82
N ARG A 43 7.55 5.82 -12.48
CA ARG A 43 6.89 4.81 -13.31
C ARG A 43 6.39 3.64 -12.46
N PRO A 44 5.33 2.92 -12.88
CA PRO A 44 4.88 1.68 -12.26
C PRO A 44 5.99 0.65 -12.03
N ALA A 45 6.95 0.58 -12.96
CA ALA A 45 8.11 -0.30 -12.89
C ALA A 45 9.12 0.05 -11.78
N HIS A 46 9.07 1.25 -11.20
CA HIS A 46 9.97 1.68 -10.12
C HIS A 46 9.49 1.22 -8.73
N TYR A 47 8.25 0.74 -8.62
CA TYR A 47 7.69 0.24 -7.36
C TYR A 47 8.09 -1.23 -7.15
N ASP A 48 8.98 -1.47 -6.19
CA ASP A 48 9.46 -2.80 -5.76
C ASP A 48 8.43 -3.48 -4.85
N LEU A 49 7.22 -3.70 -5.37
CA LEU A 49 6.13 -4.39 -4.69
C LEU A 49 6.11 -5.87 -5.09
N CYS A 50 6.09 -6.76 -4.12
CA CYS A 50 6.05 -8.19 -4.37
C CYS A 50 4.92 -8.86 -3.59
N ALA A 51 4.41 -9.96 -4.15
CA ALA A 51 3.57 -10.87 -3.39
C ALA A 51 4.33 -11.41 -2.16
N GLY A 52 3.66 -11.41 -1.02
CA GLY A 52 4.22 -11.75 0.29
C GLY A 52 4.72 -10.55 1.10
N ASP A 53 4.72 -9.35 0.54
CA ASP A 53 5.00 -8.13 1.30
C ASP A 53 3.82 -7.80 2.24
N ILE A 54 4.14 -7.36 3.45
CA ILE A 54 3.18 -6.90 4.43
C ILE A 54 2.92 -5.42 4.16
N VAL A 55 1.66 -5.06 3.98
CA VAL A 55 1.22 -3.68 3.85
C VAL A 55 0.48 -3.26 5.10
N ARG A 56 0.77 -2.05 5.57
CA ARG A 56 0.12 -1.44 6.72
C ARG A 56 -0.34 -0.04 6.37
N TRP A 57 -1.57 0.29 6.70
CA TRP A 57 -2.11 1.64 6.50
C TRP A 57 -2.95 2.06 7.70
N ARG A 58 -3.27 3.35 7.79
CA ARG A 58 -4.22 3.83 8.80
C ARG A 58 -5.61 3.98 8.21
N GLU A 59 -6.58 3.40 8.88
CA GLU A 59 -8.00 3.58 8.63
C GLU A 59 -8.62 4.22 9.88
N GLY A 60 -8.72 5.56 9.86
CA GLY A 60 -9.14 6.34 11.02
C GLY A 60 -8.15 6.26 12.18
N GLU A 61 -8.61 5.77 13.33
CA GLU A 61 -7.80 5.62 14.56
C GLU A 61 -7.07 4.26 14.65
N ARG A 62 -7.24 3.37 13.66
CA ARG A 62 -6.66 2.02 13.68
C ARG A 62 -5.66 1.84 12.55
N ALA A 63 -4.59 1.10 12.84
CA ALA A 63 -3.74 0.54 11.80
C ALA A 63 -4.40 -0.73 11.26
N ILE A 64 -4.39 -0.91 9.95
CA ILE A 64 -4.78 -2.14 9.28
C ILE A 64 -3.51 -2.78 8.72
N GLU A 65 -3.39 -4.09 8.87
CA GLU A 65 -2.35 -4.89 8.26
C GLU A 65 -2.98 -5.86 7.26
N ALA A 66 -2.33 -6.02 6.10
CA ALA A 66 -2.67 -7.02 5.11
C ALA A 66 -1.39 -7.54 4.44
N VAL A 67 -1.53 -8.57 3.62
CA VAL A 67 -0.44 -9.15 2.83
C VAL A 67 -0.73 -8.98 1.36
N ILE A 68 0.25 -8.50 0.59
CA ILE A 68 0.15 -8.42 -0.86
C ILE A 68 0.11 -9.83 -1.44
N VAL A 69 -0.91 -10.17 -2.22
CA VAL A 69 -1.02 -11.48 -2.89
C VAL A 69 -0.72 -11.39 -4.38
N ALA A 70 -0.99 -10.23 -5.00
CA ALA A 70 -0.70 -10.00 -6.40
C ALA A 70 -0.39 -8.52 -6.67
N VAL A 71 0.46 -8.27 -7.65
CA VAL A 71 0.80 -6.92 -8.11
C VAL A 71 0.68 -6.89 -9.63
N ALA A 72 -0.30 -6.14 -10.12
CA ALA A 72 -0.46 -5.84 -11.54
C ALA A 72 0.12 -4.45 -11.83
N ARG A 73 1.04 -4.39 -12.80
CA ARG A 73 1.64 -3.13 -13.26
C ARG A 73 1.19 -2.89 -14.69
N GLY A 74 0.37 -1.88 -14.89
CA GLY A 74 0.08 -1.33 -16.21
C GLY A 74 1.11 -0.27 -16.61
N ASP A 75 0.84 0.40 -17.73
CA ASP A 75 1.69 1.48 -18.24
C ASP A 75 1.70 2.72 -17.34
N ASP A 76 0.54 3.09 -16.79
CA ASP A 76 0.35 4.28 -15.95
C ASP A 76 -0.34 3.98 -14.61
N LEU A 77 -0.60 2.72 -14.28
CA LEU A 77 -1.34 2.32 -13.08
C LEU A 77 -0.68 1.11 -12.43
N VAL A 78 -0.51 1.14 -11.11
CA VAL A 78 -0.15 -0.03 -10.31
C VAL A 78 -1.37 -0.44 -9.49
N SER A 79 -1.88 -1.65 -9.72
CA SER A 79 -2.96 -2.24 -8.93
C SER A 79 -2.41 -3.38 -8.11
N VAL A 80 -2.66 -3.35 -6.80
CA VAL A 80 -2.18 -4.36 -5.86
C VAL A 80 -3.37 -5.02 -5.20
N THR A 81 -3.38 -6.35 -5.23
CA THR A 81 -4.35 -7.16 -4.48
C THR A 81 -3.72 -7.55 -3.16
N ILE A 82 -4.49 -7.38 -2.08
CA ILE A 82 -4.09 -7.73 -0.73
C ILE A 82 -5.07 -8.74 -0.15
N ALA A 83 -4.60 -9.56 0.79
CA ALA A 83 -5.40 -10.52 1.53
C ALA A 83 -5.12 -10.39 3.03
N ASP A 84 -5.96 -11.05 3.83
CA ASP A 84 -5.84 -11.07 5.30
C ASP A 84 -5.83 -9.67 5.93
N ALA A 85 -6.60 -8.73 5.35
CA ALA A 85 -6.74 -7.38 5.90
C ALA A 85 -7.42 -7.42 7.27
N HIS A 86 -6.67 -7.10 8.32
CA HIS A 86 -7.16 -7.12 9.69
C HIS A 86 -6.72 -5.87 10.47
N PRO A 87 -7.57 -5.34 11.36
CA PRO A 87 -7.20 -4.23 12.21
C PRO A 87 -6.21 -4.68 13.27
N LEU A 88 -5.13 -3.94 13.39
CA LEU A 88 -4.16 -4.07 14.47
C LEU A 88 -4.68 -3.37 15.74
N PRO A 89 -4.16 -3.78 16.92
CA PRO A 89 -4.54 -3.15 18.18
C PRO A 89 -4.25 -1.64 18.14
N PRO A 90 -5.07 -0.81 18.82
CA PRO A 90 -4.95 0.66 18.77
C PRO A 90 -3.63 1.19 19.37
N GLU A 91 -2.96 0.38 20.20
CA GLU A 91 -1.65 0.68 20.77
C GLU A 91 -0.49 0.38 19.80
N PHE A 92 -0.78 -0.18 18.63
CA PHE A 92 0.23 -0.55 17.64
C PHE A 92 0.66 0.66 16.82
N PHE A 93 1.78 1.26 17.20
CA PHE A 93 2.45 2.31 16.44
C PHE A 93 3.54 1.70 15.57
N TYR A 94 3.40 1.83 14.25
CA TYR A 94 4.46 1.53 13.28
C TYR A 94 5.15 2.84 12.89
N TYR A 95 6.45 2.97 13.18
CA TYR A 95 7.29 4.12 12.84
C TYR A 95 8.64 3.73 12.30
#